data_AF-V5FYG6-F1
#
_entry.id   AF-V5FYG6-F1
#
_cell.length_a   1.000
_cell.length_b   1.000
_cell.length_c   1.000
_cell.angle_alpha   90.00
_cell.angle_beta   90.00
_cell.angle_gamma   90.00
#
_symmetry.space_group_name_H-M   'P 1'
#
loop_
_entity.id
_entity.type
_entity.pdbx_description
1 polymer ?
#
loop_
_entity_poly.entity_id
_entity_poly.type
_entity_poly.pdbx_seq_one_letter_code
_entity_poly.pdbx_strand_id
1 'polypeptide(L)'
;EYVHVTLGVPWWTSIAIGTLIIRLCLFPLVIIAQRNAAKMNNYLPQLQALQLKMTEARQTGNQIDAARYSQEMMLFMKEKELNPLKNMIVPLVQAPIFISFFMGLRQMCNAPVESLRTGGLWWFNDLTLPDQYFLLPIITSATLYATIELGTDSAKLSSQNMQLMKYVLRGLPLLILPFTFNFPGAILMYWVSSNFISLIQVGVLRIPAVRDYFKIEPLQKFNPENLPIKPKGFREGLKDSWTNIKITKELEERTRLDDIQFHRAGRGPIVKTYKYNPTKQTHPTKSAPISAKKHE
;
A
#
# COMPACT_ATOMS: atom_id res chain seq x y z
N GLU A 1 -0.12 23.71 -25.71
CA GLU A 1 -0.34 24.55 -26.90
C GLU A 1 -1.41 25.62 -26.67
N TYR A 2 -2.68 25.26 -26.45
CA TYR A 2 -3.76 26.24 -26.23
C TYR A 2 -3.41 27.34 -25.20
N VAL A 3 -2.88 26.96 -24.03
CA VAL A 3 -2.43 27.90 -22.98
C VAL A 3 -1.29 28.81 -23.47
N HIS A 4 -0.32 28.25 -24.19
CA HIS A 4 0.84 28.98 -24.72
C HIS A 4 0.43 30.03 -25.74
N VAL A 5 -0.39 29.63 -26.72
CA VAL A 5 -0.82 30.48 -27.83
C VAL A 5 -1.81 31.56 -27.35
N THR A 6 -2.80 31.17 -26.55
CA THR A 6 -3.88 32.10 -26.14
C THR A 6 -3.40 33.14 -25.14
N LEU A 7 -2.56 32.74 -24.18
CA LEU A 7 -2.06 33.65 -23.15
C LEU A 7 -0.74 34.33 -23.55
N GLY A 8 -0.11 33.90 -24.65
CA GLY A 8 1.19 34.41 -25.09
C GLY A 8 2.33 34.18 -24.08
N VAL A 9 2.17 33.22 -23.16
CA VAL A 9 3.14 32.95 -22.09
C VAL A 9 4.17 31.91 -22.52
N PRO A 10 5.40 31.94 -22.00
CA PRO A 10 6.41 30.94 -22.31
C PRO A 10 5.97 29.49 -22.03
N TRP A 11 6.66 28.52 -22.65
CA TRP A 11 6.32 27.11 -22.48
C TRP A 11 6.47 26.61 -21.05
N TRP A 12 7.49 27.06 -20.31
CA TRP A 12 7.64 26.67 -18.90
C TRP A 12 6.44 27.11 -18.06
N THR A 13 5.92 28.31 -18.32
CA THR A 13 4.70 28.84 -17.67
C THR A 13 3.47 28.05 -18.10
N SER A 14 3.37 27.72 -19.40
CA SER A 14 2.26 26.94 -19.95
C SER A 14 2.20 25.54 -19.32
N ILE A 15 3.35 24.90 -19.14
CA ILE A 15 3.47 23.60 -18.46
C ILE A 15 3.03 23.72 -17.00
N ALA A 16 3.48 24.77 -16.29
CA ALA A 16 3.09 25.02 -14.91
C ALA A 16 1.58 25.26 -14.76
N ILE A 17 0.98 26.09 -15.61
CA ILE A 17 -0.47 26.37 -15.62
C ILE A 17 -1.26 25.10 -15.94
N GLY A 18 -0.87 24.35 -16.97
CA GLY A 18 -1.54 23.08 -17.32
C GLY A 18 -1.49 22.08 -16.16
N THR A 19 -0.36 22.01 -15.47
CA THR A 19 -0.20 21.18 -14.26
C THR A 19 -1.13 21.67 -13.14
N LEU A 20 -1.20 22.97 -12.90
CA LEU A 20 -2.07 23.57 -11.88
C LEU A 20 -3.54 23.26 -12.14
N ILE A 21 -4.02 23.44 -13.37
CA ILE A 21 -5.41 23.15 -13.75
C ILE A 21 -5.77 21.71 -13.40
N ILE A 22 -4.93 20.75 -13.79
CA ILE A 22 -5.19 19.34 -13.51
C ILE A 22 -5.16 19.07 -12.00
N ARG A 23 -4.21 19.66 -11.27
CA ARG A 23 -4.15 19.51 -9.81
C ARG A 23 -5.39 20.07 -9.12
N LEU A 24 -5.94 21.18 -9.62
CA LEU A 24 -7.20 21.74 -9.12
C LEU A 24 -8.39 20.81 -9.44
N CYS A 25 -8.45 20.24 -10.64
CA CYS A 25 -9.47 19.25 -10.99
C CYS A 25 -9.41 17.99 -10.12
N LEU A 26 -8.20 17.54 -9.75
CA LEU A 26 -7.98 16.38 -8.87
C LEU A 26 -8.13 16.72 -7.39
N PHE A 27 -8.21 17.99 -7.01
CA PHE A 27 -8.23 18.41 -5.61
C PHE A 27 -9.36 17.77 -4.80
N PRO A 28 -10.62 17.69 -5.27
CA PRO A 28 -11.69 17.01 -4.54
C PRO A 28 -11.38 15.54 -4.24
N LEU A 29 -10.70 14.85 -5.17
CA LEU A 29 -10.28 13.47 -4.99
C LEU A 29 -9.25 13.35 -3.85
N VAL A 30 -8.32 14.30 -3.77
CA VAL A 30 -7.34 14.34 -2.68
C VAL A 30 -8.02 14.59 -1.34
N ILE A 31 -9.06 15.45 -1.27
CA ILE A 31 -9.84 15.64 -0.05
C ILE A 31 -10.49 14.34 0.42
N ILE A 32 -11.10 13.57 -0.49
CA ILE A 32 -11.72 12.27 -0.16
C ILE A 32 -10.68 11.31 0.43
N ALA A 33 -9.51 11.21 -0.19
CA ALA A 33 -8.42 10.37 0.30
C ALA A 33 -7.92 10.83 1.68
N GLN A 34 -7.75 12.14 1.89
CA GLN A 34 -7.30 12.70 3.17
C GLN A 34 -8.31 12.49 4.30
N ARG A 35 -9.61 12.63 4.04
CA ARG A 35 -10.67 12.33 5.03
C ARG A 35 -10.63 10.87 5.46
N ASN A 36 -10.54 9.95 4.50
CA ASN A 36 -10.45 8.52 4.78
C ASN A 36 -9.15 8.16 5.52
N ALA A 37 -8.02 8.75 5.13
CA ALA A 37 -6.73 8.55 5.80
C ALA A 37 -6.76 9.04 7.27
N ALA A 38 -7.37 10.20 7.54
CA ALA A 38 -7.53 10.70 8.90
C ALA A 38 -8.41 9.77 9.76
N LYS A 39 -9.54 9.32 9.21
CA LYS A 39 -10.42 8.34 9.88
C LYS A 39 -9.67 7.04 10.18
N MET A 40 -8.95 6.49 9.21
CA MET A 40 -8.13 5.28 9.41
C MET A 40 -7.04 5.46 10.46
N ASN A 41 -6.38 6.62 10.50
CA ASN A 41 -5.40 6.92 11.55
C ASN A 41 -6.07 6.90 12.93
N ASN A 42 -7.26 7.49 13.08
CA ASN A 42 -7.97 7.53 14.37
C ASN A 42 -8.38 6.14 14.87
N TYR A 43 -8.65 5.20 13.97
CA TYR A 43 -8.94 3.80 14.32
C TYR A 43 -7.72 2.85 14.28
N LEU A 44 -6.52 3.41 14.10
CA LEU A 44 -5.28 2.65 13.97
C LEU A 44 -5.06 1.63 15.09
N PRO A 45 -5.24 1.96 16.39
CA PRO A 45 -4.98 1.00 17.46
C PRO A 45 -5.93 -0.20 17.41
N GLN A 46 -7.22 0.00 17.11
CA GLN A 46 -8.17 -1.12 17.03
C GLN A 46 -7.86 -2.01 15.82
N LEU A 47 -7.50 -1.41 14.68
CA LEU A 47 -7.04 -2.15 13.50
C LEU A 47 -5.79 -2.98 13.82
N GLN A 48 -4.81 -2.41 14.52
CA GLN A 48 -3.60 -3.15 14.89
C GLN A 48 -3.89 -4.30 15.86
N ALA A 49 -4.80 -4.09 16.83
CA ALA A 49 -5.19 -5.15 17.77
C ALA A 49 -5.85 -6.35 17.06
N LEU A 50 -6.77 -6.09 16.13
CA LEU A 50 -7.40 -7.14 15.32
C LEU A 50 -6.38 -7.84 14.40
N GLN A 51 -5.44 -7.08 13.84
CA GLN A 51 -4.39 -7.62 12.98
C GLN A 51 -3.44 -8.54 13.77
N LEU A 52 -3.13 -8.17 15.02
CA LEU A 52 -2.29 -8.98 15.90
C LEU A 52 -2.97 -10.31 16.24
N LYS A 53 -4.25 -10.28 16.65
CA LYS A 53 -5.04 -11.51 16.92
C LYS A 53 -5.11 -12.44 15.70
N MET A 54 -5.34 -11.87 14.52
CA MET A 54 -5.33 -12.63 13.26
C MET A 54 -3.96 -13.28 13.00
N THR A 55 -2.87 -12.56 13.25
CA THR A 55 -1.51 -13.08 13.02
C THR A 55 -1.15 -14.17 14.02
N GLU A 56 -1.52 -14.00 15.29
CA GLU A 56 -1.33 -15.00 16.35
C GLU A 56 -2.11 -16.29 16.06
N ALA A 57 -3.37 -16.18 15.62
CA ALA A 57 -4.17 -17.33 15.21
C ALA A 57 -3.55 -18.08 14.01
N ARG A 58 -2.96 -17.36 13.05
CA ARG A 58 -2.22 -17.97 11.93
C ARG A 58 -0.96 -18.70 12.39
N GLN A 59 -0.19 -18.10 13.30
CA GLN A 59 1.05 -18.68 13.82
C GLN A 59 0.80 -19.94 14.65
N THR A 60 -0.32 -19.98 15.37
CA THR A 60 -0.77 -21.16 16.14
C THR A 60 -1.42 -22.24 15.27
N GLY A 61 -1.58 -22.01 13.95
CA GLY A 61 -2.21 -22.95 13.02
C GLY A 61 -3.74 -23.01 13.11
N ASN A 62 -4.36 -22.13 13.90
CA ASN A 62 -5.81 -22.07 14.05
C ASN A 62 -6.44 -21.27 12.91
N GLN A 63 -6.70 -21.95 11.79
CA GLN A 63 -7.26 -21.32 10.60
C GLN A 63 -8.68 -20.77 10.80
N ILE A 64 -9.47 -21.40 11.68
CA ILE A 64 -10.85 -20.97 11.97
C ILE A 64 -10.83 -19.60 12.66
N ASP A 65 -10.01 -19.43 13.69
CA ASP A 65 -9.90 -18.16 14.38
C ASP A 65 -9.23 -17.10 13.51
N ALA A 66 -8.25 -17.47 12.68
CA ALA A 66 -7.66 -16.55 11.70
C ALA A 66 -8.70 -16.02 10.69
N ALA A 67 -9.59 -16.89 10.20
CA ALA A 67 -10.68 -16.51 9.31
C ALA A 67 -11.71 -15.63 10.03
N ARG A 68 -12.06 -15.98 11.26
CA ARG A 68 -12.96 -15.19 12.12
C ARG A 68 -12.42 -13.79 12.35
N TYR A 69 -11.17 -13.63 12.78
CA TYR A 69 -10.56 -12.31 12.99
C TYR A 69 -10.42 -11.51 11.70
N SER A 70 -10.18 -12.17 10.55
CA SER A 70 -10.19 -11.52 9.23
C SER A 70 -11.59 -10.96 8.89
N GLN A 71 -12.65 -11.72 9.19
CA GLN A 71 -14.03 -11.28 9.00
C GLN A 71 -14.40 -10.14 9.97
N GLU A 72 -14.02 -10.25 11.25
CA GLU A 72 -14.22 -9.19 12.25
C GLU A 72 -13.51 -7.90 11.83
N MET A 73 -12.29 -7.98 11.29
CA MET A 73 -11.58 -6.84 10.71
C MET A 73 -12.35 -6.20 9.57
N MET A 74 -12.85 -7.01 8.63
CA MET A 74 -13.62 -6.52 7.49
C MET A 74 -14.92 -5.84 7.94
N LEU A 75 -15.63 -6.43 8.88
CA LEU A 75 -16.86 -5.87 9.46
C LEU A 75 -16.56 -4.57 10.19
N PHE A 76 -15.48 -4.51 10.98
CA PHE A 76 -15.05 -3.30 11.66
C PHE A 76 -14.72 -2.18 10.66
N MET A 77 -13.97 -2.48 9.60
CA MET A 77 -13.68 -1.51 8.55
C MET A 77 -14.97 -1.03 7.86
N LYS A 78 -15.94 -1.93 7.60
CA LYS A 78 -17.22 -1.57 6.99
C LYS A 78 -18.08 -0.71 7.92
N GLU A 79 -18.19 -1.08 9.19
CA GLU A 79 -18.97 -0.36 10.21
C GLU A 79 -18.40 1.05 10.46
N LYS A 80 -17.07 1.18 10.50
CA LYS A 80 -16.40 2.48 10.62
C LYS A 80 -16.17 3.17 9.26
N GLU A 81 -16.71 2.63 8.17
CA GLU A 81 -16.59 3.13 6.78
C GLU A 81 -15.14 3.41 6.33
N LEU A 82 -14.20 2.62 6.84
CA LEU A 82 -12.79 2.66 6.50
C LEU A 82 -12.59 1.92 5.17
N ASN A 83 -12.18 2.63 4.13
CA ASN A 83 -11.92 2.01 2.83
C ASN A 83 -10.48 2.26 2.39
N PRO A 84 -9.59 1.25 2.43
CA PRO A 84 -8.22 1.38 1.96
C PRO A 84 -8.11 1.86 0.50
N LEU A 85 -9.06 1.50 -0.36
CA LEU A 85 -9.06 1.88 -1.78
C LEU A 85 -9.28 3.38 -1.98
N LYS A 86 -10.00 4.07 -1.07
CA LYS A 86 -10.15 5.53 -1.12
C LYS A 86 -8.81 6.25 -0.98
N ASN A 87 -7.81 5.65 -0.33
CA ASN A 87 -6.47 6.22 -0.25
C ASN A 87 -5.66 5.96 -1.52
N MET A 88 -5.94 4.86 -2.22
CA MET A 88 -5.24 4.45 -3.45
C MET A 88 -5.79 5.12 -4.71
N ILE A 89 -6.96 5.75 -4.64
CA ILE A 89 -7.59 6.38 -5.80
C ILE A 89 -6.76 7.54 -6.38
N VAL A 90 -6.07 8.30 -5.51
CA VAL A 90 -5.23 9.44 -5.93
C VAL A 90 -4.05 8.95 -6.77
N PRO A 91 -3.16 8.05 -6.30
CA PRO A 91 -2.07 7.56 -7.11
C PRO A 91 -2.55 6.82 -8.37
N LEU A 92 -3.69 6.12 -8.30
CA LEU A 92 -4.27 5.40 -9.44
C LEU A 92 -4.69 6.35 -10.58
N VAL A 93 -5.27 7.51 -10.26
CA VAL A 93 -5.63 8.53 -11.26
C VAL A 93 -4.41 9.36 -11.68
N GLN A 94 -3.48 9.60 -10.75
CA GLN A 94 -2.30 10.42 -11.01
C GLN A 94 -1.29 9.72 -11.91
N ALA A 95 -1.15 8.40 -11.85
CA ALA A 95 -0.21 7.65 -12.67
C ALA A 95 -0.48 7.77 -14.19
N PRO A 96 -1.70 7.54 -14.71
CA PRO A 96 -2.02 7.78 -16.11
C PRO A 96 -1.77 9.22 -16.56
N ILE A 97 -2.17 10.20 -15.75
CA ILE A 97 -1.96 11.62 -16.06
C ILE A 97 -0.46 11.93 -16.16
N PHE A 98 0.33 11.43 -15.22
CA PHE A 98 1.78 11.56 -15.24
C PHE A 98 2.38 10.96 -16.51
N ILE A 99 1.97 9.74 -16.87
CA ILE A 99 2.42 9.06 -18.09
C ILE A 99 2.04 9.90 -19.33
N SER A 100 0.83 10.45 -19.39
CA SER A 100 0.39 11.33 -20.48
C SER A 100 1.25 12.59 -20.60
N PHE A 101 1.52 13.29 -19.49
CA PHE A 101 2.41 14.46 -19.48
C PHE A 101 3.83 14.10 -19.90
N PHE A 102 4.37 13.02 -19.34
CA PHE A 102 5.70 12.55 -19.65
C PHE A 102 5.83 12.20 -21.14
N MET A 103 4.91 11.40 -21.68
CA MET A 103 4.93 11.01 -23.09
C MET A 103 4.71 12.20 -24.02
N GLY A 104 3.76 13.09 -23.69
CA GLY A 104 3.48 14.29 -24.49
C GLY A 104 4.68 15.23 -24.55
N LEU A 105 5.23 15.61 -23.39
CA LEU A 105 6.40 16.50 -23.34
C LEU A 105 7.63 15.85 -23.98
N ARG A 106 7.85 14.55 -23.76
CA ARG A 106 8.96 13.84 -24.39
C ARG A 106 8.83 13.81 -25.91
N GLN A 107 7.64 13.58 -26.44
CA GLN A 107 7.40 13.63 -27.89
C GLN A 107 7.61 15.04 -28.45
N MET A 108 7.16 16.07 -27.74
CA MET A 108 7.39 17.46 -28.12
C MET A 108 8.87 17.86 -28.11
N CYS A 109 9.69 17.29 -27.23
CA CYS A 109 11.13 17.50 -27.24
C CYS A 109 11.83 16.71 -28.36
N ASN A 110 11.36 15.49 -28.66
CA ASN A 110 11.95 14.62 -29.69
C ASN A 110 11.62 15.05 -31.12
N ALA A 111 10.41 15.56 -31.35
CA ALA A 111 10.01 16.24 -32.58
C ALA A 111 9.99 17.75 -32.26
N PRO A 112 11.16 18.37 -32.01
CA PRO A 112 11.30 19.61 -31.28
C PRO A 112 10.37 20.68 -31.84
N VAL A 113 9.35 21.05 -31.06
CA VAL A 113 8.53 22.21 -31.38
C VAL A 113 9.43 23.44 -31.25
N GLU A 114 9.65 24.19 -32.33
CA GLU A 114 10.64 25.29 -32.34
C GLU A 114 10.44 26.30 -31.21
N SER A 115 9.18 26.58 -30.85
CA SER A 115 8.86 27.48 -29.73
C SER A 115 9.32 26.97 -28.35
N LEU A 116 9.58 25.66 -28.16
CA LEU A 116 10.15 25.12 -26.91
C LEU A 116 11.64 25.42 -26.75
N ARG A 117 12.33 25.76 -27.85
CA ARG A 117 13.78 26.01 -27.85
C ARG A 117 14.15 27.40 -27.36
N THR A 118 13.15 28.27 -27.22
CA THR A 118 13.31 29.68 -26.87
C THR A 118 12.30 30.07 -25.78
N GLY A 119 12.51 31.22 -25.14
CA GLY A 119 11.59 31.73 -24.11
C GLY A 119 11.75 31.10 -22.72
N GLY A 120 12.81 30.34 -22.49
CA GLY A 120 13.20 29.90 -21.16
C GLY A 120 13.74 31.01 -20.25
N LEU A 121 14.26 30.63 -19.09
CA LEU A 121 14.85 31.55 -18.10
C LEU A 121 16.37 31.66 -18.29
N TRP A 122 17.06 32.45 -17.46
CA TRP A 122 18.51 32.72 -17.61
C TRP A 122 19.42 31.48 -17.65
N TRP A 123 18.92 30.32 -17.19
CA TRP A 123 19.68 29.10 -16.92
C TRP A 123 19.17 27.92 -17.73
N PHE A 124 17.98 28.04 -18.32
CA PHE A 124 17.49 27.12 -19.33
C PHE A 124 16.78 27.97 -20.37
N ASN A 125 17.38 28.17 -21.55
CA ASN A 125 16.70 28.86 -22.65
C ASN A 125 15.92 27.87 -23.53
N ASP A 126 16.50 26.70 -23.74
CA ASP A 126 15.95 25.60 -24.54
C ASP A 126 15.43 24.49 -23.60
N LEU A 127 14.13 24.24 -23.62
CA LEU A 127 13.48 23.19 -22.80
C LEU A 127 13.57 21.79 -23.44
N THR A 128 14.02 21.68 -24.68
CA THR A 128 14.16 20.41 -25.40
C THR A 128 15.44 19.68 -25.01
N LEU A 129 16.45 20.41 -24.53
CA LEU A 129 17.75 19.89 -24.12
C LEU A 129 17.79 19.62 -22.60
N PRO A 130 18.73 18.76 -22.15
CA PRO A 130 19.08 18.67 -20.73
C PRO A 130 19.61 20.01 -20.19
N ASP A 131 19.35 20.28 -18.91
CA ASP A 131 19.82 21.49 -18.25
C ASP A 131 21.35 21.49 -18.10
N GLN A 132 22.00 22.45 -18.76
CA GLN A 132 23.46 22.61 -18.78
C GLN A 132 24.06 22.93 -17.41
N TYR A 133 23.28 23.57 -16.52
CA TYR A 133 23.72 23.96 -15.18
C TYR A 133 23.27 22.97 -14.10
N PHE A 134 22.56 21.90 -14.47
CA PHE A 134 22.01 20.89 -13.56
C PHE A 134 21.10 21.44 -12.44
N LEU A 135 20.63 22.68 -12.55
CA LEU A 135 19.79 23.34 -11.55
C LEU A 135 18.39 22.70 -11.50
N LEU A 136 17.74 22.49 -12.65
CA LEU A 136 16.43 21.85 -12.74
C LEU A 136 16.40 20.43 -12.14
N PRO A 137 17.37 19.54 -12.45
CA PRO A 137 17.51 18.25 -11.76
C PRO A 137 17.62 18.37 -10.22
N ILE A 138 18.47 19.28 -9.73
CA ILE A 138 18.67 19.49 -8.29
C ILE A 138 17.39 20.02 -7.64
N ILE A 139 16.75 21.02 -8.23
CA ILE A 139 15.47 21.58 -7.75
C ILE A 139 14.38 20.51 -7.76
N THR A 140 14.33 19.67 -8.80
CA THR A 140 13.36 18.57 -8.88
C THR A 140 13.57 17.58 -7.72
N SER A 141 14.81 17.16 -7.49
CA SER A 141 15.13 16.23 -6.40
C SER A 141 14.85 16.85 -5.03
N ALA A 142 15.24 18.10 -4.80
CA ALA A 142 14.98 18.80 -3.55
C ALA A 142 13.48 19.00 -3.27
N THR A 143 12.71 19.41 -4.28
CA THR A 143 11.26 19.59 -4.15
C THR A 143 10.52 18.26 -4.00
N LEU A 144 10.98 17.19 -4.65
CA LEU A 144 10.45 15.84 -4.43
C LEU A 144 10.72 15.37 -3.02
N TYR A 145 11.94 15.57 -2.51
CA TYR A 145 12.30 15.24 -1.13
C TYR A 145 11.39 15.97 -0.14
N ALA A 146 11.21 17.29 -0.32
CA ALA A 146 10.31 18.07 0.53
C ALA A 146 8.85 17.58 0.43
N THR A 147 8.40 17.18 -0.76
CA THR A 147 7.04 16.64 -0.97
C THR A 147 6.85 15.31 -0.23
N ILE A 148 7.85 14.44 -0.28
CA ILE A 148 7.83 13.16 0.44
C ILE A 148 7.85 13.39 1.95
N GLU A 149 8.73 14.26 2.44
CA GLU A 149 8.85 14.55 3.87
C GLU A 149 7.55 15.14 4.44
N LEU A 150 7.00 16.17 3.78
CA LEU A 150 5.78 16.81 4.26
C LEU A 150 4.51 15.98 4.00
N GLY A 151 4.51 15.15 2.94
CA GLY A 151 3.42 14.26 2.57
C GLY A 151 3.30 13.04 3.47
N THR A 152 4.43 12.41 3.83
CA THR A 152 4.46 11.22 4.72
C THR A 152 3.99 11.51 6.13
N ASP A 153 4.14 12.74 6.61
CA ASP A 153 3.56 13.19 7.89
C ASP A 153 2.03 13.27 7.88
N SER A 154 1.45 13.61 6.73
CA SER A 154 -0.01 13.77 6.56
C SER A 154 -0.70 12.42 6.34
N ALA A 155 0.03 11.45 5.79
CA ALA A 155 -0.42 10.10 5.49
C ALA A 155 0.28 9.07 6.38
N LYS A 156 0.14 9.18 7.71
CA LYS A 156 0.55 8.13 8.66
C LYS A 156 -0.28 6.86 8.42
N LEU A 157 0.06 6.15 7.36
CA LEU A 157 -0.52 4.91 6.93
C LEU A 157 -0.04 3.80 7.86
N SER A 158 -1.02 3.15 8.47
CA SER A 158 -0.92 1.97 9.30
C SER A 158 -0.09 0.85 8.65
N SER A 159 1.17 0.63 9.03
CA SER A 159 1.79 -0.72 8.92
C SER A 159 3.11 -0.86 9.67
N GLN A 160 3.31 -2.08 10.16
CA GLN A 160 4.44 -2.65 10.89
C GLN A 160 5.83 -2.47 10.21
N ASN A 161 5.88 -2.07 8.92
CA ASN A 161 7.11 -1.87 8.12
C ASN A 161 7.39 -0.40 7.76
N MET A 162 6.77 0.55 8.46
CA MET A 162 6.77 1.97 8.08
C MET A 162 8.14 2.67 8.18
N GLN A 163 9.05 2.25 9.06
CA GLN A 163 10.38 2.88 9.14
C GLN A 163 11.23 2.59 7.90
N LEU A 164 11.26 1.34 7.45
CA LEU A 164 11.90 0.95 6.19
C LEU A 164 11.36 1.79 5.03
N MET A 165 10.02 1.79 4.88
CA MET A 165 9.38 2.48 3.76
C MET A 165 9.70 3.98 3.78
N LYS A 166 9.73 4.61 4.95
CA LYS A 166 10.15 6.01 5.09
C LYS A 166 11.58 6.25 4.63
N TYR A 167 12.54 5.40 5.03
CA TYR A 167 13.93 5.54 4.58
C TYR A 167 14.07 5.33 3.07
N VAL A 168 13.38 4.32 2.52
CA VAL A 168 13.36 4.06 1.07
C VAL A 168 12.78 5.25 0.31
N LEU A 169 11.64 5.78 0.74
CA LEU A 169 11.00 6.94 0.12
C LEU A 169 11.88 8.22 0.25
N ARG A 170 12.56 8.43 1.38
CA ARG A 170 13.50 9.55 1.55
C ARG A 170 14.76 9.42 0.70
N GLY A 171 15.20 8.20 0.41
CA GLY A 171 16.33 7.93 -0.50
C GLY A 171 15.96 8.05 -1.98
N LEU A 172 14.67 7.94 -2.33
CA LEU A 172 14.21 7.97 -3.71
C LEU A 172 14.65 9.23 -4.49
N PRO A 173 14.54 10.46 -3.96
CA PRO A 173 15.00 11.66 -4.67
C PRO A 173 16.50 11.65 -5.01
N LEU A 174 17.34 11.05 -4.16
CA LEU A 174 18.77 10.93 -4.40
C LEU A 174 19.07 9.84 -5.44
N LEU A 175 18.30 8.74 -5.42
CA LEU A 175 18.43 7.65 -6.39
C LEU A 175 18.07 8.11 -7.80
N ILE A 176 17.00 8.90 -7.96
CA ILE A 176 16.55 9.34 -9.29
C ILE A 176 17.39 10.47 -9.87
N LEU A 177 18.08 11.26 -9.03
CA LEU A 177 18.84 12.45 -9.44
C LEU A 177 19.80 12.21 -10.62
N PRO A 178 20.70 11.21 -10.62
CA PRO A 178 21.60 10.98 -11.76
C PRO A 178 20.87 10.66 -13.07
N PHE A 179 19.69 10.04 -12.99
CA PHE A 179 18.87 9.78 -14.18
C PHE A 179 18.25 11.07 -14.72
N THR A 180 17.86 11.99 -13.84
CA THR A 180 17.26 13.27 -14.24
C THR A 180 18.21 14.22 -14.96
N PHE A 181 19.54 14.06 -14.83
CA PHE A 181 20.53 14.85 -15.56
C PHE A 181 20.45 14.68 -17.08
N ASN A 182 19.93 13.55 -17.57
CA ASN A 182 19.80 13.29 -19.00
C ASN A 182 18.41 13.64 -19.56
N PHE A 183 17.53 14.19 -18.74
CA PHE A 183 16.14 14.44 -19.14
C PHE A 183 15.99 15.85 -19.72
N PRO A 184 15.17 16.03 -20.78
CA PRO A 184 14.82 17.35 -21.29
C PRO A 184 14.25 18.27 -20.20
N GLY A 185 14.62 19.55 -20.26
CA GLY A 185 14.17 20.58 -19.32
C GLY A 185 12.64 20.68 -19.21
N ALA A 186 11.89 20.45 -20.28
CA ALA A 186 10.42 20.45 -20.28
C ALA A 186 9.83 19.43 -19.29
N ILE A 187 10.39 18.23 -19.23
CA ILE A 187 9.93 17.15 -18.33
C ILE A 187 10.24 17.52 -16.88
N LEU A 188 11.43 18.06 -16.63
CA LEU A 188 11.84 18.53 -15.30
C LEU A 188 10.97 19.70 -14.85
N MET A 189 10.62 20.61 -15.75
CA MET A 189 9.73 21.74 -15.45
C MET A 189 8.34 21.27 -15.03
N TYR A 190 7.81 20.23 -15.67
CA TYR A 190 6.58 19.58 -15.22
C TYR A 190 6.73 19.01 -13.80
N TRP A 191 7.82 18.28 -13.51
CA TRP A 191 8.05 17.71 -12.19
C TRP A 191 8.20 18.77 -11.10
N VAL A 192 9.00 19.81 -11.33
CA VAL A 192 9.16 20.94 -10.40
C VAL A 192 7.80 21.61 -10.13
N SER A 193 7.03 21.91 -11.18
CA SER A 193 5.71 22.52 -11.04
C SER A 193 4.77 21.63 -10.21
N SER A 194 4.75 20.33 -10.53
CA SER A 194 3.93 19.32 -9.87
C SER A 194 4.29 19.16 -8.39
N ASN A 195 5.58 19.11 -8.05
CA ASN A 195 6.06 19.06 -6.67
C ASN A 195 5.70 20.34 -5.91
N PHE A 196 5.93 21.51 -6.51
CA PHE A 196 5.63 22.79 -5.87
C PHE A 196 4.14 22.96 -5.57
N ILE A 197 3.27 22.60 -6.51
CA ILE A 197 1.81 22.57 -6.28
C ILE A 197 1.46 21.57 -5.18
N SER A 198 2.14 20.42 -5.11
CA SER A 198 1.92 19.43 -4.05
C SER A 198 2.29 19.99 -2.68
N LEU A 199 3.41 20.72 -2.58
CA LEU A 199 3.85 21.38 -1.36
C LEU A 199 2.84 22.44 -0.89
N ILE A 200 2.37 23.28 -1.81
CA ILE A 200 1.31 24.26 -1.53
C ILE A 200 0.05 23.54 -1.03
N GLN A 201 -0.38 22.50 -1.74
CA GLN A 201 -1.57 21.73 -1.39
C GLN A 201 -1.45 21.10 0.00
N VAL A 202 -0.30 20.50 0.33
CA VAL A 202 -0.03 19.97 1.68
C VAL A 202 -0.02 21.08 2.72
N GLY A 203 0.60 22.22 2.44
CA GLY A 203 0.61 23.38 3.32
C GLY A 203 -0.80 23.88 3.63
N VAL A 204 -1.64 24.03 2.61
CA VAL A 204 -3.05 24.45 2.73
C VAL A 204 -3.85 23.43 3.56
N LEU A 205 -3.66 22.13 3.33
CA LEU A 205 -4.37 21.06 4.07
C LEU A 205 -3.84 20.79 5.48
N ARG A 206 -2.76 21.46 5.89
CA ARG A 206 -2.28 21.48 7.28
C ARG A 206 -2.95 22.58 8.12
N ILE A 207 -3.54 23.59 7.49
CA ILE A 207 -4.23 24.68 8.18
C ILE A 207 -5.51 24.14 8.84
N PRO A 208 -5.71 24.28 10.17
CA PRO A 208 -6.88 23.74 10.87
C PRO A 208 -8.22 24.21 10.28
N ALA A 209 -8.35 25.51 9.99
CA ALA A 209 -9.57 26.08 9.40
C ALA A 209 -9.95 25.43 8.06
N VAL A 210 -8.95 25.12 7.22
CA VAL A 210 -9.17 24.45 5.93
C VAL A 210 -9.59 22.99 6.14
N ARG A 211 -8.97 22.30 7.10
CA ARG A 211 -9.33 20.92 7.46
C ARG A 211 -10.76 20.85 7.97
N ASP A 212 -11.17 21.80 8.81
CA ASP A 212 -12.52 21.88 9.36
C ASP A 212 -13.55 22.15 8.26
N TYR A 213 -13.25 23.07 7.34
CA TYR A 213 -14.09 23.34 6.16
C TYR A 213 -14.32 22.07 5.32
N PHE A 214 -13.26 21.29 5.08
CA PHE A 214 -13.36 20.04 4.32
C PHE A 214 -13.76 18.81 5.16
N LYS A 215 -14.10 18.98 6.44
CA LYS A 215 -14.49 17.90 7.37
C LYS A 215 -13.43 16.79 7.43
N ILE A 216 -12.16 17.17 7.52
CA ILE A 216 -11.03 16.28 7.72
C ILE A 216 -10.78 16.17 9.22
N GLU A 217 -11.01 14.99 9.79
CA GLU A 217 -10.83 14.76 11.22
C GLU A 217 -9.41 15.13 11.69
N PRO A 218 -9.26 15.64 12.92
CA PRO A 218 -7.94 15.82 13.52
C PRO A 218 -7.27 14.47 13.70
N LEU A 219 -5.97 14.42 13.41
CA LEU A 219 -5.18 13.21 13.59
C LEU A 219 -4.94 12.97 15.08
N GLN A 220 -5.48 11.88 15.62
CA GLN A 220 -5.12 11.42 16.95
C GLN A 220 -3.63 11.06 16.99
N LYS A 221 -2.90 11.63 17.96
CA LYS A 221 -1.49 11.33 18.21
C LYS A 221 -1.42 10.14 19.15
N PHE A 222 -0.93 9.01 18.65
CA PHE A 222 -0.64 7.84 19.48
C PHE A 222 0.83 7.84 19.89
N ASN A 223 1.09 7.53 21.17
CA ASN A 223 2.44 7.21 21.60
C ASN A 223 2.82 5.84 20.98
N PRO A 224 3.93 5.71 20.23
CA PRO A 224 4.31 4.45 19.58
C PRO A 224 4.43 3.26 20.54
N GLU A 225 4.68 3.51 21.82
CA GLU A 225 4.80 2.49 22.87
C GLU A 225 3.45 1.86 23.26
N ASN A 226 2.36 2.61 23.11
CA ASN A 226 1.01 2.18 23.49
C ASN A 226 0.27 1.46 22.36
N LEU A 227 0.90 1.35 21.19
CA LEU A 227 0.32 0.68 20.04
C LEU A 227 0.44 -0.85 20.19
N PRO A 228 -0.62 -1.63 19.88
CA PRO A 228 -0.57 -3.09 19.99
C PRO A 228 0.57 -3.73 19.21
N ILE A 229 0.95 -3.12 18.08
CA ILE A 229 2.10 -3.52 17.27
C ILE A 229 3.21 -2.51 17.49
N LYS A 230 4.23 -2.91 18.26
CA LYS A 230 5.41 -2.07 18.52
C LYS A 230 6.24 -1.90 17.23
N PRO A 231 6.82 -0.71 17.00
CA PRO A 231 7.72 -0.49 15.87
C PRO A 231 8.96 -1.38 16.04
N LYS A 232 9.15 -2.34 15.13
CA LYS A 232 10.31 -3.23 15.14
C LYS A 232 11.48 -2.60 14.37
N GLY A 233 12.71 -2.95 14.77
CA GLY A 233 13.91 -2.55 14.03
C GLY A 233 13.95 -3.18 12.63
N PHE A 234 14.69 -2.57 11.70
CA PHE A 234 14.78 -3.03 10.30
C PHE A 234 15.10 -4.54 10.17
N ARG A 235 16.12 -5.02 10.92
CA ARG A 235 16.53 -6.43 10.89
C ARG A 235 15.44 -7.38 11.40
N GLU A 236 14.72 -6.94 12.42
CA GLU A 236 13.67 -7.73 13.05
C GLU A 236 12.43 -7.80 12.16
N GLY A 237 12.04 -6.69 11.53
CA GLY A 237 10.94 -6.66 10.55
C GLY A 237 11.21 -7.53 9.31
N LEU A 238 12.46 -7.57 8.82
CA LEU A 238 12.84 -8.48 7.73
C LEU A 238 12.78 -9.94 8.16
N LYS A 239 13.29 -10.27 9.35
CA LYS A 239 13.26 -11.63 9.89
C LYS A 239 11.82 -12.12 10.06
N ASP A 240 10.94 -11.29 10.64
CA ASP A 240 9.53 -11.59 10.81
C ASP A 240 8.78 -11.76 9.49
N SER A 241 9.10 -10.93 8.49
CA SER A 241 8.50 -11.07 7.16
C SER A 241 8.88 -12.40 6.53
N TRP A 242 10.16 -12.79 6.64
CA TRP A 242 10.65 -14.09 6.17
C TRP A 242 10.03 -15.27 6.91
N THR A 243 9.90 -15.20 8.24
CA THR A 243 9.25 -16.27 9.02
C THR A 243 7.76 -16.38 8.68
N ASN A 244 7.04 -15.27 8.58
CA ASN A 244 5.62 -15.28 8.17
C ASN A 244 5.43 -15.86 6.76
N ILE A 245 6.30 -15.53 5.80
CA ILE A 245 6.27 -16.14 4.45
C ILE A 245 6.49 -17.65 4.54
N LYS A 246 7.46 -18.10 5.35
CA LYS A 246 7.75 -19.53 5.53
C LYS A 246 6.56 -20.26 6.13
N ILE A 247 5.95 -19.72 7.20
CA ILE A 247 4.76 -20.28 7.86
C ILE A 247 3.59 -20.35 6.88
N THR A 248 3.38 -19.30 6.09
CA THR A 248 2.29 -19.26 5.11
C THR A 248 2.45 -20.33 4.04
N LYS A 249 3.67 -20.51 3.51
CA LYS A 249 3.98 -21.58 2.55
C LYS A 249 3.76 -22.97 3.15
N GLU A 250 4.19 -23.19 4.39
CA GLU A 250 4.02 -24.46 5.08
C GLU A 250 2.53 -24.79 5.30
N LEU A 251 1.74 -23.80 5.71
CA LEU A 251 0.28 -23.94 5.82
C LEU A 251 -0.36 -24.29 4.47
N GLU A 252 0.03 -23.59 3.40
CA GLU A 252 -0.48 -23.84 2.04
C GLU A 252 -0.13 -25.26 1.57
N GLU A 253 1.10 -25.73 1.81
CA GLU A 253 1.52 -27.10 1.50
C GLU A 253 0.71 -28.14 2.27
N ARG A 254 0.46 -27.94 3.56
CA ARG A 254 -0.39 -28.84 4.37
C ARG A 254 -1.82 -28.90 3.82
N THR A 255 -2.39 -27.74 3.53
CA THR A 255 -3.75 -27.64 2.97
C THR A 255 -3.83 -28.38 1.62
N ARG A 256 -2.80 -28.23 0.78
CA ARG A 256 -2.70 -28.94 -0.50
C ARG A 256 -2.59 -30.46 -0.32
N LEU A 257 -1.82 -30.93 0.65
CA LEU A 257 -1.67 -32.36 0.94
C LEU A 257 -2.98 -32.96 1.47
N ASP A 258 -3.70 -32.24 2.34
CA ASP A 258 -5.00 -32.63 2.85
C ASP A 258 -6.03 -32.75 1.71
N ASP A 259 -6.05 -31.80 0.77
CA ASP A 259 -6.90 -31.87 -0.43
C ASP A 259 -6.58 -33.10 -1.29
N ILE A 260 -5.28 -33.38 -1.52
CA ILE A 260 -4.85 -34.57 -2.27
C ILE A 260 -5.28 -35.84 -1.54
N GLN A 261 -5.12 -35.90 -0.22
CA GLN A 261 -5.51 -37.04 0.59
C GLN A 261 -7.02 -37.26 0.56
N PHE A 262 -7.81 -36.19 0.68
CA PHE A 262 -9.26 -36.21 0.60
C PHE A 262 -9.74 -36.70 -0.79
N HIS A 263 -9.19 -36.14 -1.87
CA HIS A 263 -9.50 -36.58 -3.23
C HIS A 263 -9.10 -38.04 -3.48
N ARG A 264 -7.95 -38.47 -2.98
CA ARG A 264 -7.50 -39.86 -3.09
C ARG A 264 -8.41 -40.80 -2.29
N ALA A 265 -8.86 -40.41 -1.11
CA ALA A 265 -9.81 -41.18 -0.30
C ALA A 265 -11.17 -41.33 -1.00
N GLY A 266 -11.65 -40.29 -1.68
CA GLY A 266 -12.92 -40.33 -2.43
C GLY A 266 -12.86 -41.10 -3.75
N ARG A 267 -11.68 -41.23 -4.38
CA ARG A 267 -11.48 -41.97 -5.64
C ARG A 267 -10.86 -43.36 -5.46
N GLY A 268 -10.39 -43.66 -4.26
CA GLY A 268 -9.74 -44.93 -3.94
C GLY A 268 -10.73 -46.09 -3.83
N PRO A 269 -10.23 -47.34 -3.89
CA PRO A 269 -11.06 -48.52 -3.66
C PRO A 269 -11.62 -48.49 -2.22
N ILE A 270 -12.89 -48.91 -2.06
CA ILE A 270 -13.57 -48.96 -0.76
C ILE A 270 -12.80 -49.87 0.19
N VAL A 271 -12.30 -49.32 1.29
CA VAL A 271 -11.60 -50.08 2.33
C VAL A 271 -12.63 -50.83 3.18
N LYS A 272 -12.46 -52.15 3.36
CA LYS A 272 -13.34 -52.95 4.21
C LYS A 272 -13.20 -52.51 5.68
N THR A 273 -14.31 -52.10 6.29
CA THR A 273 -14.38 -51.72 7.72
C THR A 273 -15.22 -52.74 8.48
N TYR A 274 -14.94 -52.92 9.77
CA TYR A 274 -15.66 -53.86 10.65
C TYR A 274 -16.59 -53.07 11.59
N LYS A 275 -17.79 -53.61 11.86
CA LYS A 275 -18.78 -52.99 12.77
C LYS A 275 -18.32 -52.95 14.22
N TYR A 276 -17.47 -53.90 14.62
CA TYR A 276 -16.87 -54.00 15.94
C TYR A 276 -15.35 -53.89 15.83
N ASN A 277 -14.69 -53.41 16.88
CA ASN A 277 -13.25 -53.27 16.90
C ASN A 277 -12.59 -54.66 16.89
N PRO A 278 -11.93 -55.09 15.79
CA PRO A 278 -11.40 -56.44 15.65
C PRO A 278 -10.19 -56.71 16.55
N THR A 279 -9.56 -55.67 17.13
CA THR A 279 -8.40 -55.82 18.04
C THR A 279 -8.78 -55.89 19.52
N LYS A 280 -10.02 -55.58 19.91
CA LYS A 280 -10.50 -55.84 21.28
C LYS A 280 -11.10 -57.24 21.34
N GLN A 281 -10.35 -58.19 21.89
CA GLN A 281 -10.90 -59.51 22.23
C GLN A 281 -12.02 -59.34 23.25
N THR A 282 -13.26 -59.64 22.86
CA THR A 282 -14.34 -59.90 23.81
C THR A 282 -14.02 -61.21 24.52
N HIS A 283 -13.48 -61.14 25.73
CA HIS A 283 -13.38 -62.33 26.58
C HIS A 283 -14.81 -62.84 26.85
N PRO A 284 -15.12 -64.12 26.54
CA PRO A 284 -16.39 -64.69 26.95
C PRO A 284 -16.38 -64.81 28.47
N THR A 285 -17.37 -64.19 29.13
CA THR A 285 -17.68 -64.43 30.54
C THR A 285 -17.91 -65.94 30.69
N LYS A 286 -17.07 -66.62 31.49
CA LYS A 286 -17.14 -68.07 31.73
C LYS A 286 -18.56 -68.46 32.17
N SER A 287 -19.27 -69.20 31.32
CA SER A 287 -20.49 -69.91 31.68
C SER A 287 -20.16 -71.03 32.68
N ALA A 288 -20.91 -71.07 33.78
CA ALA A 288 -20.79 -72.02 34.88
C ALA A 288 -20.88 -73.50 34.45
N PRO A 289 -20.26 -74.44 35.18
CA PRO A 289 -20.29 -75.85 34.83
C PRO A 289 -21.68 -76.47 35.11
N ILE A 290 -22.25 -77.11 34.09
CA ILE A 290 -23.49 -77.88 34.18
C ILE A 290 -23.20 -79.16 34.97
N SER A 291 -23.80 -79.29 36.15
CA SER A 291 -23.72 -80.48 37.01
C SER A 291 -24.54 -81.62 36.42
N ALA A 292 -23.92 -82.78 36.25
CA ALA A 292 -24.57 -84.02 35.83
C ALA A 292 -25.46 -84.57 36.94
N LYS A 293 -26.76 -84.76 36.67
CA LYS A 293 -27.63 -85.63 37.46
C LYS A 293 -27.90 -86.92 36.70
N LYS A 294 -27.32 -88.01 37.19
CA LYS A 294 -27.80 -89.39 36.99
C LYS A 294 -29.20 -89.50 37.60
N HIS A 295 -30.14 -90.08 36.88
CA HIS A 295 -31.27 -90.81 37.47
C HIS A 295 -31.50 -92.11 36.69
N GLU A 296 -31.84 -93.11 37.48
CA GLU A 296 -32.10 -94.54 37.29
C GLU A 296 -32.64 -95.02 35.93
#